data_AF-A0ABD1E592-F1
#
_entry.id   AF-A0ABD1E592-F1
#
_cell.length_a   1.000
_cell.length_b   1.000
_cell.length_c   1.000
_cell.angle_alpha   90.00
_cell.angle_beta   90.00
_cell.angle_gamma   90.00
#
_symmetry.space_group_name_H-M   'P 1'
#
loop_
_entity.id
_entity.type
_entity.pdbx_description
1 polymer ?
#
loop_
_entity_poly.entity_id
_entity_poly.type
_entity_poly.pdbx_seq_one_letter_code
_entity_poly.pdbx_strand_id
1 'polypeptide(L)'
;MDKFGRSSSTTNNRKNIKMVHAFPTNTLSYGENDHYDAEYRSICNLKEPVHKNDATNKVYVDSKLEELRHSDNSTKAYVDSKLEVLRGIIQIMENHITNIDGRLYAVTLEKIPSIEKQINDSNSYMMELLKTSNENIKPAEMWDAIKKLKEKKIISIST
;
A
#
# COMPACT_ATOMS: atom_id res chain seq x y z
N MET A 1 -95.03 53.09 7.34
CA MET A 1 -95.92 52.57 6.27
C MET A 1 -96.83 53.71 5.81
N ASP A 2 -96.99 54.00 4.52
CA ASP A 2 -98.21 53.51 3.87
C ASP A 2 -97.76 52.21 3.21
N LYS A 3 -98.36 51.12 3.68
CA LYS A 3 -99.19 50.39 2.75
C LYS A 3 -98.35 49.99 1.51
N PHE A 4 -97.50 49.00 1.78
CA PHE A 4 -97.11 47.94 0.86
C PHE A 4 -96.63 48.31 -0.55
N GLY A 5 -95.70 49.27 -0.68
CA GLY A 5 -94.79 49.35 -1.84
C GLY A 5 -93.85 48.15 -1.98
N ARG A 6 -94.28 46.95 -1.60
CA ARG A 6 -93.66 45.68 -1.98
C ARG A 6 -94.08 45.39 -3.42
N SER A 7 -93.19 45.64 -4.36
CA SER A 7 -92.97 44.67 -5.44
C SER A 7 -91.64 43.96 -5.18
N SER A 8 -91.81 42.75 -4.65
CA SER A 8 -90.88 41.65 -4.61
C SER A 8 -90.27 41.35 -5.97
N SER A 9 -88.94 41.18 -6.03
CA SER A 9 -88.31 39.96 -6.57
C SER A 9 -86.80 40.00 -6.43
N THR A 10 -86.31 39.25 -5.46
CA THR A 10 -85.10 38.43 -5.46
C THR A 10 -84.25 38.45 -6.73
N THR A 11 -82.95 38.75 -6.60
CA THR A 11 -81.91 37.91 -7.19
C THR A 11 -80.68 37.90 -6.28
N ASN A 12 -80.50 36.78 -5.60
CA ASN A 12 -79.29 36.42 -4.86
C ASN A 12 -78.10 36.31 -5.82
N ASN A 13 -77.23 37.32 -5.87
CA ASN A 13 -75.90 37.17 -6.48
C ASN A 13 -74.85 36.67 -5.47
N ARG A 14 -75.18 35.60 -4.73
CA ARG A 14 -74.19 34.75 -4.03
C ARG A 14 -73.78 33.57 -4.90
N LYS A 15 -73.32 33.84 -6.12
CA LYS A 15 -72.61 32.85 -6.95
C LYS A 15 -71.51 33.60 -7.69
N ASN A 16 -70.39 33.80 -6.99
CA ASN A 16 -69.04 33.90 -7.56
C ASN A 16 -68.01 34.23 -6.47
N ILE A 17 -68.05 33.54 -5.32
CA ILE A 17 -66.80 33.27 -4.62
C ILE A 17 -66.20 32.09 -5.37
N LYS A 18 -65.45 32.40 -6.45
CA LYS A 18 -64.47 31.45 -6.99
C LYS A 18 -63.63 31.04 -5.78
N MET A 19 -63.60 29.76 -5.45
CA MET A 19 -62.58 29.22 -4.55
C MET A 19 -61.25 29.65 -5.14
N VAL A 20 -60.65 30.67 -4.53
CA VAL A 20 -59.27 31.06 -4.77
C VAL A 20 -58.47 29.81 -4.50
N HIS A 21 -57.70 29.38 -5.50
CA HIS A 21 -56.87 28.19 -5.50
C HIS A 21 -56.42 27.81 -4.09
N ALA A 22 -56.92 26.66 -3.60
CA ALA A 22 -56.27 26.00 -2.49
C ALA A 22 -54.83 25.79 -2.93
N PHE A 23 -53.91 26.58 -2.39
CA PHE A 23 -52.50 26.27 -2.46
C PHE A 23 -52.37 24.84 -1.94
N PRO A 24 -51.75 23.90 -2.67
CA PRO A 24 -51.47 22.60 -2.11
C PRO A 24 -50.64 22.86 -0.86
N THR A 25 -51.26 22.69 0.31
CA THR A 25 -50.57 22.82 1.57
C THR A 25 -49.54 21.69 1.57
N ASN A 26 -48.27 22.02 1.84
CA ASN A 26 -47.23 21.04 2.18
C ASN A 26 -47.53 20.43 3.56
N THR A 27 -48.76 19.96 3.76
CA THR A 27 -49.25 19.30 4.95
C THR A 27 -49.13 17.81 4.71
N LEU A 28 -48.50 17.13 5.66
CA LEU A 28 -48.51 15.69 5.73
C LEU A 28 -49.95 15.23 6.01
N SER A 29 -50.38 14.16 5.34
CA SER A 29 -51.63 13.49 5.71
C SER A 29 -51.38 12.60 6.93
N TYR A 30 -52.40 12.41 7.74
CA TYR A 30 -52.33 11.57 8.94
C TYR A 30 -53.07 10.27 8.66
N GLY A 31 -52.34 9.15 8.69
CA GLY A 31 -52.86 7.81 8.40
C GLY A 31 -53.49 7.14 9.62
N GLU A 32 -54.13 5.99 9.39
CA GLU A 32 -54.89 5.22 10.41
C GLU A 32 -54.04 4.63 11.56
N ASN A 33 -52.71 4.77 11.51
CA ASN A 33 -51.75 4.20 12.48
C ASN A 33 -50.84 5.24 13.16
N ASP A 34 -51.36 6.45 13.41
CA ASP A 34 -50.59 7.56 14.00
C ASP A 34 -49.31 7.94 13.22
N HIS A 35 -49.33 7.76 11.90
CA HIS A 35 -48.21 8.06 11.01
C HIS A 35 -48.53 9.23 10.09
N TYR A 36 -47.52 10.06 9.86
CA TYR A 36 -47.58 11.12 8.87
C TYR A 36 -47.09 10.61 7.52
N ASP A 37 -47.89 10.80 6.47
CA ASP A 37 -47.57 10.43 5.10
C ASP A 37 -47.31 11.71 4.26
N ALA A 38 -46.22 11.66 3.48
CA ALA A 38 -45.85 12.71 2.55
C ALA A 38 -46.48 12.51 1.15
N GLU A 39 -47.22 11.43 0.94
CA GLU A 39 -47.94 11.10 -0.30
C GLU A 39 -47.04 11.16 -1.54
N TYR A 40 -45.86 10.52 -1.45
CA TYR A 40 -44.83 10.52 -2.50
C TYR A 40 -44.24 11.90 -2.85
N ARG A 41 -44.41 12.90 -1.98
CA ARG A 41 -43.84 14.24 -2.15
C ARG A 41 -42.59 14.41 -1.29
N SER A 42 -41.66 15.23 -1.76
CA SER A 42 -40.49 15.61 -0.97
C SER A 42 -40.90 16.50 0.22
N ILE A 43 -40.33 16.23 1.39
CA ILE A 43 -40.42 17.12 2.55
C ILE A 43 -39.29 18.15 2.43
N CYS A 44 -39.64 19.39 2.13
CA CYS A 44 -38.70 20.48 1.90
C CYS A 44 -38.52 21.36 3.15
N ASN A 45 -37.46 22.18 3.17
CA ASN A 45 -37.18 23.16 4.23
C ASN A 45 -36.97 22.57 5.63
N LEU A 46 -36.53 21.32 5.72
CA LEU A 46 -36.05 20.73 6.96
C LEU A 46 -34.73 21.41 7.37
N LYS A 47 -34.66 21.85 8.63
CA LYS A 47 -33.40 22.30 9.22
C LYS A 47 -32.44 21.14 9.42
N GLU A 48 -31.19 21.45 9.73
CA GLU A 48 -30.21 20.42 10.10
C GLU A 48 -30.65 19.71 11.39
N PRO A 49 -30.49 18.37 11.45
CA PRO A 49 -30.81 17.61 12.65
C PRO A 49 -29.82 17.95 13.78
N VAL A 50 -30.33 18.10 15.00
CA VAL A 50 -29.55 18.37 16.22
C VAL A 50 -29.64 17.19 17.19
N HIS A 51 -30.80 16.55 17.26
CA HIS A 51 -31.06 15.41 18.14
C HIS A 51 -31.10 14.10 17.36
N LYS A 52 -30.90 12.99 18.08
CA LYS A 52 -30.82 11.64 17.51
C LYS A 52 -32.06 11.24 16.69
N ASN A 53 -33.23 11.79 17.01
CA ASN A 53 -34.50 11.42 16.39
C ASN A 53 -35.02 12.49 15.40
N ASP A 54 -34.21 13.48 15.06
CA ASP A 54 -34.59 14.49 14.08
C ASP A 54 -34.56 13.90 12.66
N ALA A 55 -35.51 14.31 11.83
CA ALA A 55 -35.49 13.98 10.41
C ALA A 55 -34.26 14.64 9.76
N THR A 56 -33.47 13.85 9.04
CA THR A 56 -32.31 14.36 8.32
C THR A 56 -32.70 15.01 7.00
N ASN A 57 -31.79 15.79 6.43
CA ASN A 57 -31.93 16.38 5.11
C ASN A 57 -30.72 16.04 4.22
N LYS A 58 -30.87 16.23 2.90
CA LYS A 58 -29.84 15.84 1.93
C LYS A 58 -28.49 16.54 2.17
N VAL A 59 -28.52 17.84 2.48
CA VAL A 59 -27.30 18.65 2.71
C VAL A 59 -26.50 18.09 3.88
N TYR A 60 -27.17 17.73 4.98
CA TYR A 60 -26.53 17.13 6.13
C TYR A 60 -25.92 15.76 5.82
N VAL A 61 -26.64 14.89 5.09
CA VAL A 61 -26.11 13.56 4.72
C VAL A 61 -24.91 13.68 3.79
N ASP A 62 -24.98 14.55 2.79
CA ASP A 62 -23.89 14.77 1.84
C ASP A 62 -22.63 15.31 2.54
N SER A 63 -22.77 16.23 3.49
CA SER A 63 -21.62 16.78 4.22
C SER A 63 -20.94 15.73 5.09
N LYS A 64 -21.71 14.88 5.79
CA LYS A 64 -21.15 13.76 6.57
C LYS A 64 -20.49 12.71 5.70
N LEU A 65 -21.06 12.42 4.53
CA LEU A 65 -20.42 11.54 3.56
C LEU A 65 -19.08 12.11 3.08
N GLU A 66 -19.01 13.41 2.84
CA GLU A 66 -17.78 14.07 2.39
C GLU A 66 -16.71 14.12 3.49
N GLU A 67 -17.09 14.36 4.74
CA GLU A 67 -16.20 14.24 5.92
C GLU A 67 -15.57 12.84 6.00
N LEU A 68 -16.38 11.78 5.83
CA LEU A 68 -15.90 10.39 5.84
C LEU A 68 -14.90 10.13 4.71
N ARG A 69 -15.22 10.57 3.48
CA ARG A 69 -14.33 10.41 2.31
C ARG A 69 -12.98 11.10 2.48
N HIS A 70 -12.94 12.27 3.10
CA HIS A 70 -11.69 12.96 3.40
C HIS A 70 -10.84 12.19 4.42
N SER A 71 -11.48 11.57 5.42
CA SER A 71 -10.78 10.76 6.42
C SER A 71 -10.12 9.51 5.81
N ASP A 72 -10.81 8.84 4.88
CA ASP A 72 -10.28 7.67 4.16
C ASP A 72 -9.07 8.05 3.30
N ASN A 73 -9.14 9.19 2.63
CA ASN A 73 -8.05 9.70 1.81
C ASN A 73 -6.80 10.01 2.64
N SER A 74 -6.94 10.56 3.85
CA SER A 74 -5.81 10.82 4.75
C SER A 74 -5.13 9.54 5.23
N THR A 75 -5.92 8.50 5.54
CA THR A 75 -5.42 7.20 5.98
C THR A 75 -4.67 6.52 4.83
N LYS A 76 -5.22 6.57 3.62
CA LYS A 76 -4.58 6.05 2.42
C LYS A 76 -3.25 6.75 2.13
N ALA A 77 -3.21 8.08 2.19
CA ALA A 77 -1.97 8.84 1.96
C ALA A 77 -0.88 8.48 2.99
N TYR A 78 -1.25 8.31 4.26
CA TYR A 78 -0.33 7.85 5.29
C TYR A 78 0.22 6.46 4.98
N VAL A 79 -0.64 5.49 4.64
CA VAL A 79 -0.22 4.13 4.28
C VAL A 79 0.67 4.13 3.05
N ASP A 80 0.31 4.87 2.00
CA ASP A 80 1.09 4.99 0.77
C ASP A 80 2.51 5.53 1.05
N SER A 81 2.62 6.57 1.89
CA SER A 81 3.93 7.13 2.28
C SER A 81 4.81 6.12 3.03
N LYS A 82 4.22 5.28 3.89
CA LYS A 82 4.96 4.22 4.61
C LYS A 82 5.39 3.11 3.65
N LEU A 83 4.56 2.75 2.67
CA LEU A 83 4.89 1.77 1.66
C LEU A 83 6.03 2.25 0.75
N GLU A 84 6.07 3.53 0.40
CA GLU A 84 7.15 4.10 -0.41
C GLU A 84 8.51 4.01 0.30
N VAL A 85 8.56 4.36 1.60
CA VAL A 85 9.77 4.19 2.41
C VAL A 85 10.21 2.74 2.48
N LEU A 86 9.27 1.81 2.69
CA LEU A 86 9.57 0.37 2.73
C LEU A 86 10.12 -0.16 1.40
N ARG A 87 9.55 0.28 0.27
CA ARG A 87 10.07 -0.06 -1.06
C ARG A 87 11.52 0.39 -1.24
N GLY A 88 11.84 1.61 -0.80
CA GLY A 88 13.22 2.11 -0.84
C GLY A 88 14.20 1.25 -0.02
N ILE A 89 13.79 0.84 1.19
CA ILE A 89 14.60 -0.04 2.04
C ILE A 89 14.83 -1.40 1.38
N ILE A 90 13.79 -1.99 0.79
CA ILE A 90 13.89 -3.28 0.08
C ILE A 90 14.89 -3.18 -1.07
N GLN A 91 14.82 -2.11 -1.87
CA GLN A 91 15.75 -1.92 -2.99
C GLN A 91 17.22 -1.85 -2.53
N ILE A 92 17.48 -1.17 -1.42
CA ILE A 92 18.84 -1.09 -0.83
C ILE A 92 19.29 -2.49 -0.39
N MET A 93 18.41 -3.26 0.25
CA MET A 93 18.71 -4.63 0.68
C MET A 93 19.02 -5.55 -0.51
N GLU A 94 18.23 -5.48 -1.58
CA GLU A 94 18.45 -6.26 -2.81
C GLU A 94 19.82 -5.96 -3.44
N ASN A 95 20.20 -4.68 -3.49
CA ASN A 95 21.51 -4.27 -3.99
C ASN A 95 22.66 -4.81 -3.12
N HIS A 96 22.49 -4.77 -1.79
CA HIS A 96 23.47 -5.32 -0.87
C HIS A 96 23.61 -6.84 -1.01
N ILE A 97 22.51 -7.57 -1.12
CA ILE A 97 22.51 -9.04 -1.32
C ILE A 97 23.25 -9.38 -2.61
N THR A 98 22.91 -8.71 -3.71
CA THR A 98 23.57 -8.93 -5.01
C THR A 98 25.08 -8.71 -4.93
N ASN A 99 25.53 -7.67 -4.23
CA ASN A 99 26.95 -7.40 -4.03
C ASN A 99 27.64 -8.47 -3.16
N ILE A 100 26.97 -8.96 -2.13
CA ILE A 100 27.48 -10.04 -1.27
C ILE A 100 27.62 -11.32 -2.09
N ASP A 101 26.61 -11.67 -2.90
CA ASP A 101 26.61 -12.86 -3.75
C ASP A 101 27.75 -12.82 -4.76
N GLY A 102 27.98 -11.67 -5.43
CA GLY A 102 29.11 -11.51 -6.34
C GLY A 102 30.47 -11.71 -5.67
N ARG A 103 30.65 -11.19 -4.45
CA ARG A 103 31.89 -11.39 -3.67
C ARG A 103 32.05 -12.84 -3.23
N LEU A 104 30.97 -13.48 -2.80
CA LEU A 104 30.98 -14.89 -2.40
C LEU A 104 31.34 -15.79 -3.59
N TYR A 105 30.78 -15.50 -4.76
CA TYR A 105 31.09 -16.22 -6.01
C TYR A 105 32.57 -16.12 -6.36
N ALA A 106 33.16 -14.92 -6.32
CA ALA A 106 34.59 -14.72 -6.58
C ALA A 106 35.47 -15.49 -5.60
N VAL A 107 35.13 -15.52 -4.30
CA VAL A 107 35.88 -16.33 -3.33
C VAL A 107 35.77 -17.81 -3.65
N THR A 108 34.56 -18.28 -3.94
CA THR A 108 34.26 -19.71 -4.09
C THR A 108 34.87 -20.30 -5.36
N LEU A 109 34.81 -19.58 -6.49
CA LEU A 109 35.25 -20.13 -7.78
C LEU A 109 36.67 -19.75 -8.18
N GLU A 110 37.23 -18.68 -7.63
CA GLU A 110 38.58 -18.23 -8.02
C GLU A 110 39.58 -18.47 -6.89
N LYS A 111 39.30 -17.95 -5.69
CA LYS A 111 40.28 -17.94 -4.61
C LYS A 111 40.47 -19.31 -3.97
N ILE A 112 39.38 -20.01 -3.63
CA ILE A 112 39.48 -21.34 -3.00
C ILE A 112 40.22 -22.33 -3.92
N PRO A 113 39.86 -22.50 -5.20
CA PRO A 113 40.58 -23.44 -6.07
C PRO A 113 42.04 -23.09 -6.29
N SER A 114 42.37 -21.80 -6.37
CA SER A 114 43.77 -21.35 -6.47
C SER A 114 44.58 -21.72 -5.23
N ILE A 115 44.01 -21.55 -4.04
CA ILE A 115 44.64 -21.96 -2.77
C ILE A 115 44.78 -23.48 -2.69
N GLU A 116 43.74 -24.23 -3.03
CA GLU A 116 43.79 -25.71 -3.05
C GLU A 116 44.89 -26.22 -3.99
N LYS A 117 45.03 -25.62 -5.17
CA LYS A 117 46.10 -25.96 -6.11
C LYS A 117 47.48 -25.71 -5.49
N GLN A 118 47.70 -24.53 -4.88
CA GLN A 118 48.97 -24.19 -4.24
C GLN A 118 49.33 -25.16 -3.11
N ILE A 119 48.34 -25.58 -2.31
CA ILE A 119 48.53 -26.58 -1.24
C ILE A 119 48.92 -27.93 -1.85
N ASN A 120 48.22 -28.37 -2.89
CA ASN A 120 48.49 -29.66 -3.54
C ASN A 120 49.87 -29.69 -4.20
N ASP A 121 50.27 -28.60 -4.84
CA ASP A 121 51.60 -28.45 -5.44
C ASP A 121 52.70 -28.50 -4.37
N SER A 122 52.49 -27.79 -3.24
CA SER A 122 53.41 -27.79 -2.10
C SER A 122 53.55 -29.16 -1.44
N ASN A 123 52.43 -29.87 -1.24
CA ASN A 123 52.44 -31.24 -0.70
C ASN A 123 53.14 -32.22 -1.63
N SER A 124 52.92 -32.10 -2.94
CA SER A 124 53.59 -32.93 -3.95
C SER A 124 55.11 -32.74 -3.90
N TYR A 125 55.59 -31.51 -3.75
CA TYR A 125 57.00 -31.19 -3.57
C TYR A 125 57.60 -31.80 -2.31
N MET A 126 56.94 -31.65 -1.16
CA MET A 126 57.40 -32.23 0.10
C MET A 126 57.51 -33.75 0.02
N MET A 127 56.55 -34.41 -0.64
CA MET A 127 56.59 -35.86 -0.87
C MET A 127 57.74 -36.28 -1.80
N GLU A 128 58.11 -35.46 -2.79
CA GLU A 128 59.26 -35.71 -3.67
C GLU A 128 60.60 -35.55 -2.91
N LEU A 129 60.70 -34.55 -2.03
CA LEU A 129 61.87 -34.37 -1.16
C LEU A 129 62.03 -35.53 -0.15
N LEU A 130 60.94 -35.99 0.47
CA LEU A 130 60.99 -37.10 1.42
C LEU A 130 61.39 -38.43 0.75
N LYS A 131 60.97 -38.66 -0.49
CA LYS A 131 61.42 -39.83 -1.26
C LYS A 131 62.92 -39.78 -1.51
N THR A 132 63.43 -38.63 -1.95
CA THR A 132 64.86 -38.48 -2.25
C THR A 132 65.74 -38.53 -1.01
N SER A 133 65.27 -38.08 0.16
CA SER A 133 66.05 -38.16 1.41
C SER A 133 66.08 -39.56 2.03
N ASN A 134 65.08 -40.41 1.75
CA ASN A 134 64.98 -41.76 2.30
C ASN A 134 65.71 -42.82 1.43
N GLU A 135 66.05 -42.45 0.20
CA GLU A 135 67.00 -43.19 -0.63
C GLU A 135 68.43 -42.84 -0.17
N ASN A 136 69.36 -43.80 -0.13
CA ASN A 136 70.79 -43.58 0.22
C ASN A 136 71.52 -42.77 -0.87
N ILE A 137 71.02 -41.57 -1.17
CA ILE A 137 71.50 -40.68 -2.23
C ILE A 137 72.74 -39.95 -1.72
N LYS A 138 73.78 -39.90 -2.56
CA LYS A 138 75.02 -39.19 -2.21
C LYS A 138 74.75 -37.67 -2.12
N PRO A 139 75.42 -36.93 -1.22
CA PRO A 139 75.16 -35.49 -1.03
C PRO A 139 75.20 -34.63 -2.30
N ALA A 140 76.03 -34.99 -3.29
CA ALA A 140 76.12 -34.30 -4.58
C ALA A 140 74.85 -34.47 -5.44
N GLU A 141 74.25 -35.66 -5.43
CA GLU A 141 73.03 -35.98 -6.18
C GLU A 141 71.80 -35.34 -5.51
N MET A 142 71.83 -35.15 -4.19
CA MET A 142 70.77 -34.48 -3.43
C MET A 142 70.67 -32.98 -3.79
N TRP A 143 71.80 -32.29 -3.97
CA TRP A 143 71.81 -30.88 -4.39
C TRP A 143 71.27 -30.67 -5.80
N ASP A 144 71.58 -31.57 -6.73
CA ASP A 144 71.03 -31.53 -8.10
C ASP A 144 69.53 -31.82 -8.14
N ALA A 145 69.04 -32.74 -7.30
CA ALA A 145 67.62 -32.99 -7.13
C ALA A 145 66.89 -31.74 -6.58
N ILE A 146 67.43 -31.10 -5.54
CA ILE A 146 66.87 -29.86 -4.98
C ILE A 146 66.84 -28.73 -6.02
N LYS A 147 67.88 -28.61 -6.85
CA LYS A 147 67.96 -27.59 -7.90
C LYS A 147 66.92 -27.80 -9.00
N LYS A 148 66.73 -29.04 -9.47
CA LYS A 148 65.66 -29.39 -10.43
C LYS A 148 64.27 -29.08 -9.90
N LEU A 149 64.02 -29.28 -8.61
CA LEU A 149 62.73 -28.96 -8.02
C LEU A 149 62.48 -27.45 -7.89
N LYS A 150 63.53 -26.65 -7.66
CA LYS A 150 63.46 -25.17 -7.72
C LYS A 150 63.17 -24.68 -9.14
N GLU A 151 63.80 -25.28 -10.15
CA GLU A 151 63.63 -24.92 -11.56
C GLU A 151 62.23 -25.25 -12.11
N LYS A 152 61.55 -26.28 -11.57
CA LYS A 152 60.14 -26.59 -11.88
C LYS A 152 59.14 -25.51 -11.42
N LYS A 153 59.57 -24.38 -10.84
CA LYS A 153 58.72 -23.27 -10.38
C LYS A 153 57.63 -23.68 -9.36
N ILE A 154 57.87 -24.74 -8.60
CA ILE A 154 56.96 -25.17 -7.53
C ILE A 154 57.06 -24.24 -6.30
N ILE A 155 57.99 -23.27 -6.32
CA ILE A 155 58.24 -22.34 -5.23
C ILE A 155 58.37 -20.92 -5.78
N SER A 156 57.63 -19.96 -5.22
CA SER A 156 58.07 -18.57 -5.12
C SER A 156 58.27 -18.26 -3.63
N ILE A 157 59.50 -18.35 -3.14
CA ILE A 157 59.87 -17.79 -1.85
C ILE A 157 60.74 -16.58 -2.18
N SER A 158 60.24 -15.39 -1.85
CA SER A 158 61.02 -14.16 -1.90
C SER A 158 62.15 -14.27 -0.88
N THR A 159 63.39 -14.32 -1.35
CA THR A 159 64.60 -14.05 -0.56
C THR A 159 64.76 -12.57 -0.29
#